data_AF-A0A963NF54-F1
#
_entry.id   AF-A0A963NF54-F1
#
_cell.length_a   1.000
_cell.length_b   1.000
_cell.length_c   1.000
_cell.angle_alpha   90.00
_cell.angle_beta   90.00
_cell.angle_gamma   90.00
#
_symmetry.space_group_name_H-M   'P 1'
#
loop_
_entity.id
_entity.type
_entity.pdbx_description
1 polymer ?
#
loop_
_entity_poly.entity_id
_entity_poly.type
_entity_poly.pdbx_seq_one_letter_code
_entity_poly.pdbx_strand_id
1 'polypeptide(L)' 'RGERERLVRLQAAADAAGNAALLAQNRYESGLIDFQAVLDTQRTLLSTQDSVAISIANAGADHVRLYKALGGGWQ' A
#
# COMPACT_ATOMS: atom_id res chain seq x y z
N ARG A 1 6.21 -17.25 4.18
CA ARG A 1 7.30 -16.23 4.25
C ARG A 1 7.14 -15.17 3.16
N GLY A 2 6.87 -15.55 1.90
CA GLY A 2 6.67 -14.61 0.80
C GLY A 2 5.63 -13.49 1.00
N GLU A 3 4.43 -13.78 1.54
CA GLU A 3 3.42 -12.71 1.71
C GLU A 3 3.81 -11.67 2.76
N ARG A 4 4.52 -12.09 3.81
CA ARG A 4 5.01 -11.19 4.86
C ARG A 4 6.12 -10.29 4.33
N GLU A 5 7.02 -10.83 3.51
CA GLU A 5 8.05 -10.05 2.81
C GLU A 5 7.42 -9.10 1.77
N ARG A 6 6.37 -9.53 1.07
CA ARG A 6 5.61 -8.68 0.14
C ARG A 6 4.99 -7.50 0.86
N LEU A 7 4.33 -7.75 2.00
CA LEU A 7 3.74 -6.69 2.84
C LEU A 7 4.80 -5.66 3.27
N VAL A 8 5.95 -6.11 3.76
CA VAL A 8 7.05 -5.21 4.19
C VAL A 8 7.53 -4.34 3.03
N ARG A 9 7.70 -4.92 1.82
CA ARG A 9 8.09 -4.13 0.65
C ARG A 9 7.02 -3.11 0.23
N LEU A 10 5.75 -3.48 0.31
CA LEU A 10 4.65 -2.57 -0.01
C LEU A 10 4.54 -1.42 1.01
N GLN A 11 4.78 -1.70 2.29
CA GLN A 11 4.84 -0.66 3.33
C GLN A 11 5.99 0.31 3.08
N ALA A 12 7.20 -0.21 2.80
CA ALA A 12 8.35 0.63 2.47
C ALA A 12 8.09 1.49 1.21
N ALA A 13 7.39 0.94 0.21
CA ALA A 13 6.99 1.69 -0.98
C ALA A 13 5.97 2.80 -0.66
N ALA A 14 5.00 2.54 0.21
CA ALA A 14 4.03 3.53 0.65
C ALA A 14 4.70 4.67 1.45
N ASP A 15 5.65 4.34 2.33
CA ASP A 15 6.42 5.34 3.07
C ASP A 15 7.26 6.22 2.12
N ALA A 16 7.93 5.61 1.14
CA ALA A 16 8.69 6.33 0.13
C ALA A 16 7.80 7.23 -0.74
N ALA A 17 6.62 6.75 -1.15
CA ALA A 17 5.65 7.55 -1.89
C ALA A 17 5.10 8.70 -1.04
N GLY A 18 4.95 8.50 0.28
CA GLY A 18 4.54 9.54 1.23
C GLY A 18 5.56 10.67 1.29
N ASN A 19 6.84 10.32 1.42
CA ASN A 19 7.95 11.28 1.39
C ASN A 19 8.02 12.02 0.04
N ALA A 20 7.78 11.33 -1.07
CA ALA A 20 7.74 11.94 -2.40
C ALA A 20 6.60 12.95 -2.55
N ALA A 21 5.40 12.63 -2.03
CA ALA A 21 4.26 13.54 -2.03
C ALA A 21 4.53 14.79 -1.18
N LEU A 22 5.13 14.62 0.01
CA LEU A 22 5.55 15.75 0.85
C LEU A 22 6.58 16.65 0.16
N LEU A 23 7.57 16.05 -0.49
CA LEU A 23 8.57 16.80 -1.25
C LEU A 23 7.96 17.55 -2.44
N ALA A 24 7.03 16.92 -3.16
CA ALA A 24 6.32 17.56 -4.26
C ALA A 24 5.47 18.74 -3.77
N GLN A 25 4.75 18.58 -2.65
CA GLN A 25 4.00 19.65 -2.01
C GLN A 25 4.88 20.87 -1.71
N ASN A 26 6.03 20.65 -1.04
CA ASN A 26 6.99 21.72 -0.72
C ASN A 26 7.54 22.42 -1.97
N ARG A 27 7.85 21.66 -3.02
CA ARG A 27 8.35 22.20 -4.29
C ARG A 27 7.29 23.02 -5.02
N TYR A 28 6.04 22.57 -5.01
CA TYR A 28 4.92 23.30 -5.59
C TYR A 28 4.66 24.62 -4.86
N GLU A 29 4.64 24.60 -3.52
CA GLU A 29 4.50 25.81 -2.69
C GLU A 29 5.64 26.81 -2.91
N SER A 30 6.82 26.30 -3.26
CA SER A 30 7.98 27.13 -3.63
C SER A 30 7.99 27.56 -5.10
N GLY A 31 7.02 27.12 -5.92
CA GLY A 31 6.93 27.43 -7.35
C GLY A 31 7.93 26.69 -8.25
N LEU A 32 8.55 25.62 -7.77
CA LEU A 32 9.55 24.83 -8.52
C LEU A 32 8.94 23.79 -9.46
N ILE A 33 7.71 23.36 -9.21
CA ILE A 33 6.98 22.37 -10.02
C ILE A 33 5.52 22.77 -10.16
N ASP A 34 4.86 22.27 -11.20
CA ASP A 34 3.43 22.45 -11.40
C ASP A 34 2.61 21.52 -10.50
N PHE A 35 1.35 21.91 -10.25
CA PHE A 35 0.42 21.14 -9.42
C PHE A 35 0.17 19.71 -9.94
N GLN A 36 0.32 19.48 -11.25
CA GLN A 36 0.19 18.15 -11.86
C GLN A 36 1.20 17.16 -11.24
N ALA A 37 2.43 17.58 -10.97
CA ALA A 37 3.44 16.73 -10.35
C ALA A 37 3.08 16.36 -8.91
N VAL A 38 2.39 17.25 -8.17
CA VAL A 38 1.83 16.95 -6.85
C VAL A 38 0.76 15.86 -6.97
N LEU A 39 -0.17 15.99 -7.91
CA LEU A 39 -1.23 15.00 -8.13
C LEU A 39 -0.69 13.63 -8.52
N ASP A 40 0.36 13.58 -9.36
CA ASP A 40 0.97 12.31 -9.78
C ASP A 40 1.66 11.59 -8.61
N THR A 41 2.34 12.33 -7.72
CA THR A 41 2.92 11.74 -6.50
C THR A 41 1.85 11.29 -5.50
N GLN A 42 0.76 12.05 -5.34
CA GLN A 42 -0.37 11.66 -4.50
C GLN A 42 -1.10 10.41 -5.05
N ARG A 43 -1.29 10.29 -6.36
CA ARG A 43 -1.82 9.07 -6.99
C ARG A 43 -0.94 7.86 -6.72
N THR A 44 0.38 8.04 -6.81
CA THR A 44 1.33 6.97 -6.51
C THR A 44 1.22 6.54 -5.04
N LEU A 45 1.17 7.49 -4.12
CA LEU A 45 0.94 7.22 -2.69
C LEU A 45 -0.33 6.41 -2.47
N LEU A 46 -1.46 6.87 -3.02
CA LEU A 46 -2.73 6.16 -2.88
C LEU A 46 -2.65 4.74 -3.42
N SER A 47 -2.10 4.54 -4.62
CA SER A 47 -1.94 3.22 -5.22
C SER A 47 -1.07 2.27 -4.38
N THR A 48 -0.02 2.79 -3.74
CA THR A 48 0.82 1.99 -2.84
C THR A 48 0.11 1.64 -1.53
N GLN A 49 -0.66 2.55 -0.95
CA GLN A 49 -1.49 2.30 0.23
C GLN A 49 -2.58 1.26 -0.05
N ASP A 50 -3.25 1.35 -1.20
CA ASP A 50 -4.24 0.37 -1.65
C ASP A 50 -3.61 -1.03 -1.78
N SER A 51 -2.39 -1.11 -2.32
CA SER A 51 -1.66 -2.37 -2.45
C SER A 51 -1.36 -3.01 -1.08
N VAL A 52 -1.01 -2.19 -0.07
CA VAL A 52 -0.84 -2.66 1.32
C VAL A 52 -2.16 -3.19 1.87
N ALA A 53 -3.26 -2.44 1.73
CA ALA A 53 -4.58 -2.84 2.22
C ALA A 53 -5.06 -4.16 1.59
N ILE A 54 -4.88 -4.32 0.28
CA ILE A 54 -5.22 -5.55 -0.45
C ILE A 54 -4.37 -6.74 0.05
N SER A 55 -3.07 -6.53 0.32
CA SER A 55 -2.19 -7.57 0.85
C SER A 55 -2.65 -8.05 2.23
N ILE A 56 -3.03 -7.13 3.12
CA ILE A 56 -3.58 -7.46 4.45
C ILE A 56 -4.89 -8.23 4.30
N ALA A 57 -5.80 -7.77 3.43
CA ALA A 57 -7.09 -8.44 3.19
C ALA A 57 -6.90 -9.87 2.66
N ASN A 58 -5.96 -10.07 1.74
CA ASN A 58 -5.62 -11.39 1.20
C ASN A 58 -5.08 -12.33 2.27
N ALA A 59 -4.19 -11.85 3.14
CA ALA A 59 -3.66 -12.65 4.25
C ALA A 59 -4.77 -13.09 5.22
N GLY A 60 -5.75 -12.21 5.50
CA GLY A 60 -6.93 -12.56 6.30
C GLY A 60 -7.83 -13.60 5.62
N ALA A 61 -8.11 -13.43 4.33
CA ALA A 61 -8.89 -14.38 3.55
C ALA A 61 -8.20 -15.76 3.45
N ASP A 62 -6.88 -15.80 3.31
CA ASP A 62 -6.10 -17.05 3.33
C ASP A 62 -6.23 -17.78 4.67
N HIS A 63 -6.25 -17.04 5.78
CA HIS A 63 -6.44 -17.63 7.11
C HIS A 63 -7.83 -18.26 7.25
N VAL A 64 -8.88 -17.58 6.79
CA VAL A 64 -10.25 -18.13 6.78
C VAL A 64 -10.35 -19.36 5.88
N ARG A 65 -9.74 -19.32 4.68
CA ARG A 65 -9.70 -20.47 3.76
C ARG A 65 -9.01 -21.68 4.40
N LEU A 66 -7.88 -21.46 5.07
CA LEU A 66 -7.17 -22.52 5.79
C LEU A 66 -8.03 -23.13 6.89
N TYR A 67 -8.71 -22.31 7.70
CA TYR A 67 -9.61 -22.78 8.74
C TYR A 67 -10.74 -23.65 8.19
N LYS A 68 -11.37 -23.22 7.08
CA LYS A 68 -12.39 -24.01 6.37
C LYS A 68 -11.82 -25.33 5.82
N ALA A 69 -10.63 -25.30 5.23
CA ALA A 69 -9.98 -26.48 4.64
C ALA A 69 -9.54 -27.52 5.68
N LEU A 70 -9.19 -27.09 6.90
CA LEU A 70 -8.81 -27.96 8.01
C LEU A 70 -9.99 -28.58 8.76
N GLY A 71 -11.22 -28.40 8.26
CA GLY A 71 -12.40 -29.09 8.79
C GLY A 71 -13.26 -28.27 9.75
N GLY A 72 -13.00 -26.97 9.90
CA GLY A 72 -13.83 -26.05 10.71
C GLY A 72 -15.24 -25.77 10.16
N GLY A 73 -15.75 -26.62 9.26
CA GLY A 73 -17.11 -26.59 8.71
C GLY A 73 -17.83 -27.95 8.77
N TRP A 74 -17.26 -28.95 9.45
CA TRP A 74 -17.92 -30.23 9.72
C TRP A 74 -18.29 -30.34 11.20
N GLN A 75 -19.23 -29.51 11.63
CA GLN A 75 -20.19 -29.74 12.72
C GLN A 75 -21.30 -28.69 12.63
#